data_AF-A0A430FIJ7-F1
#
_entry.id   AF-A0A430FIJ7-F1
#
_cell.length_a   1.000
_cell.length_b   1.000
_cell.length_c   1.000
_cell.angle_alpha   90.00
_cell.angle_beta   90.00
_cell.angle_gamma   90.00
#
_symmetry.space_group_name_H-M   'P 1'
#
loop_
_entity.id
_entity.type
_entity.pdbx_description
1 polymer ?
#
loop_
_entity_poly.entity_id
_entity_poly.type
_entity_poly.pdbx_seq_one_letter_code
_entity_poly.pdbx_strand_id
1 'polypeptide(L)'
;MSIYTTQDEEISLSSILHDYSHAWSGDPDDIDLRAQRFAQWLAEHDREQMARAWFIGCNAGIRWAQGNADRPLANPYDTDTEESC
;
A
#
# COMPACT_ATOMS: atom_id res chain seq x y z
N MET A 1 -10.50 9.96 -37.27
CA MET A 1 -9.50 10.48 -36.31
C MET A 1 -9.45 9.50 -35.15
N SER A 2 -8.37 8.74 -35.00
CA SER A 2 -8.14 7.90 -33.82
C SER A 2 -7.18 8.67 -32.92
N ILE A 3 -7.66 9.12 -31.77
CA ILE A 3 -6.89 9.96 -30.83
C ILE A 3 -6.16 9.15 -29.76
N TYR A 4 -6.18 7.81 -29.84
CA TYR A 4 -5.44 6.96 -28.93
C TYR A 4 -4.09 6.61 -29.54
N THR A 5 -3.07 7.41 -29.21
CA THR A 5 -1.68 7.03 -29.45
C THR A 5 -1.33 5.92 -28.46
N THR A 6 -1.10 4.70 -28.95
CA THR A 6 -0.58 3.56 -28.18
C THR A 6 0.91 3.73 -27.87
N GLN A 7 1.32 4.91 -27.44
CA GLN A 7 2.65 5.11 -26.87
C GLN A 7 2.59 4.63 -25.43
N ASP A 8 3.50 3.73 -25.04
CA ASP A 8 3.76 3.41 -23.65
C ASP A 8 4.32 4.69 -22.99
N GLU A 9 3.43 5.55 -22.50
CA GLU A 9 3.84 6.62 -21.60
C GLU A 9 4.31 5.98 -20.30
N GLU A 10 5.50 6.39 -19.86
CA GLU A 10 6.01 6.01 -18.54
C GLU A 10 5.08 6.63 -17.48
N ILE A 11 4.22 5.80 -16.91
CA ILE A 11 3.26 6.24 -15.88
C ILE A 11 4.05 6.60 -14.63
N SER A 12 4.12 7.90 -14.34
CA SER A 12 4.77 8.44 -13.15
C SER A 12 3.74 8.70 -12.06
N LEU A 13 4.19 8.75 -10.80
CA LEU A 13 3.31 9.17 -9.71
C LEU A 13 2.76 10.58 -9.94
N SER A 14 3.55 11.48 -10.54
CA SER A 14 3.10 12.83 -10.90
C SER A 14 1.99 12.84 -11.94
N SER A 15 2.02 11.97 -12.95
CA SER A 15 0.95 11.90 -13.95
C SER A 15 -0.34 11.35 -13.35
N ILE A 16 -0.24 10.32 -12.49
CA ILE A 16 -1.39 9.80 -11.75
C ILE A 16 -2.01 10.86 -10.84
N LEU A 17 -1.16 11.60 -10.10
CA LEU A 17 -1.61 12.67 -9.21
C LEU A 17 -2.34 13.78 -9.96
N HIS A 18 -1.78 14.20 -11.10
CA HIS A 18 -2.38 15.19 -11.99
C HIS A 18 -3.76 14.72 -12.49
N ASP A 19 -3.84 13.52 -13.06
CA ASP A 19 -5.10 13.03 -13.62
C ASP A 19 -6.16 12.82 -12.54
N TYR A 20 -5.77 12.34 -11.36
CA TYR A 20 -6.66 12.18 -10.21
C TYR A 20 -7.19 13.54 -9.72
N SER A 21 -6.32 14.53 -9.50
CA SER A 21 -6.74 15.83 -8.99
C SER A 21 -7.65 16.57 -9.97
N HIS A 22 -7.39 16.47 -11.26
CA HIS A 22 -8.23 17.04 -12.32
C HIS A 22 -9.57 16.30 -12.50
N ALA A 23 -9.60 14.97 -12.38
CA ALA A 23 -10.84 14.20 -12.52
C ALA A 23 -11.83 14.42 -11.36
N TRP A 24 -11.30 14.73 -10.16
CA TRP A 24 -12.11 14.81 -8.95
C TRP A 24 -12.24 16.23 -8.38
N SER A 25 -11.57 17.23 -8.94
CA SER A 25 -11.78 18.63 -8.57
C SER A 25 -13.15 19.12 -9.03
N GLY A 26 -13.90 19.72 -8.09
CA GLY A 26 -15.16 20.42 -8.41
C GLY A 26 -14.93 21.86 -8.84
N ASP A 27 -13.77 22.42 -8.47
CA ASP A 27 -13.31 23.77 -8.75
C ASP A 27 -11.79 23.68 -9.07
N PRO A 28 -11.29 24.38 -10.11
CA PRO A 28 -9.86 24.51 -10.39
C PRO A 28 -9.01 24.91 -9.16
N ASP A 29 -9.55 25.70 -8.24
CA ASP A 29 -8.82 26.16 -7.06
C ASP A 29 -8.58 25.05 -6.01
N ASP A 30 -9.32 23.92 -6.10
CA ASP A 30 -9.21 22.79 -5.17
C ASP A 30 -8.24 21.68 -5.64
N ILE A 31 -7.64 21.82 -6.83
CA ILE A 31 -6.79 20.79 -7.45
C ILE A 31 -5.60 20.44 -6.56
N ASP A 32 -4.90 21.45 -6.03
CA ASP A 32 -3.73 21.26 -5.18
C ASP A 32 -4.08 20.55 -3.88
N LEU A 33 -5.21 20.91 -3.26
CA LEU A 33 -5.70 20.28 -2.04
C LEU A 33 -6.02 18.80 -2.26
N ARG A 34 -6.58 18.45 -3.41
CA ARG A 34 -6.89 17.05 -3.76
C ARG A 34 -5.65 16.24 -4.05
N ALA A 35 -4.69 16.80 -4.78
CA ALA A 35 -3.39 16.17 -5.00
C ALA A 35 -2.70 15.85 -3.66
N GLN A 36 -2.68 16.81 -2.73
CA GLN A 36 -2.10 16.61 -1.40
C GLN A 36 -2.82 15.52 -0.60
N ARG A 37 -4.14 15.51 -0.58
CA ARG A 37 -4.93 14.49 0.15
C ARG A 37 -4.72 13.09 -0.43
N PHE A 38 -4.65 12.97 -1.75
CA PHE A 38 -4.38 11.69 -2.40
C PHE A 38 -2.97 11.19 -2.08
N ALA A 39 -1.96 12.06 -2.15
CA ALA A 39 -0.59 11.71 -1.78
C ALA A 39 -0.50 11.24 -0.32
N GLN A 40 -1.19 11.93 0.59
CA GLN A 40 -1.25 11.54 2.00
C GLN A 40 -1.91 10.17 2.20
N TRP A 41 -3.06 9.95 1.55
CA TRP A 41 -3.75 8.66 1.59
C TRP A 41 -2.87 7.54 1.03
N LEU A 42 -2.20 7.76 -0.11
CA LEU A 42 -1.33 6.77 -0.74
C LEU A 42 -0.15 6.41 0.17
N ALA A 43 0.47 7.41 0.82
CA ALA A 43 1.57 7.17 1.76
C ALA A 43 1.14 6.34 2.99
N GLU A 44 -0.07 6.56 3.50
CA GLU A 44 -0.62 5.75 4.60
C GLU A 44 -0.93 4.33 4.14
N HIS A 45 -1.61 4.20 3.00
CA HIS A 45 -1.93 2.91 2.40
C HIS A 45 -0.67 2.08 2.14
N ASP A 46 0.38 2.67 1.57
CA ASP A 46 1.64 1.97 1.33
C ASP A 46 2.29 1.49 2.62
N ARG A 47 2.25 2.30 3.68
CA ARG A 47 2.75 1.90 5.00
C ARG A 47 1.97 0.70 5.55
N GLU A 48 0.65 0.72 5.46
CA GLU A 48 -0.20 -0.41 5.90
C GLU A 48 0.10 -1.68 5.09
N GLN A 49 0.26 -1.55 3.78
CA GLN A 49 0.55 -2.69 2.90
C GLN A 49 1.95 -3.26 3.14
N MET A 50 2.95 -2.41 3.41
CA MET A 50 4.29 -2.86 3.83
C MET A 50 4.24 -3.62 5.16
N ALA A 51 3.50 -3.11 6.15
CA ALA A 51 3.33 -3.77 7.44
C ALA A 51 2.64 -5.13 7.29
N ARG A 52 1.58 -5.22 6.46
CA ARG A 52 0.91 -6.49 6.15
C ARG A 52 1.82 -7.47 5.44
N ALA A 53 2.58 -7.02 4.45
CA ALA A 53 3.54 -7.85 3.72
C ALA A 53 4.61 -8.40 4.67
N TRP A 54 5.13 -7.58 5.58
CA TRP A 54 6.06 -8.00 6.62
C TRP A 54 5.45 -9.08 7.52
N PHE A 55 4.26 -8.85 8.07
CA PHE A 55 3.56 -9.81 8.93
C PHE A 55 3.32 -11.15 8.23
N ILE A 56 2.82 -11.13 6.99
CA ILE A 56 2.61 -12.34 6.18
C ILE A 56 3.93 -13.07 5.93
N GLY A 57 4.99 -12.33 5.61
CA GLY A 57 6.33 -12.87 5.39
C GLY A 57 6.88 -13.57 6.64
N CYS A 58 6.76 -12.95 7.81
CA CYS A 58 7.13 -13.54 9.09
C CYS A 58 6.38 -14.85 9.35
N ASN A 59 5.05 -14.85 9.17
CA ASN A 59 4.22 -16.05 9.35
C ASN A 59 4.62 -17.17 8.38
N ALA A 60 4.88 -16.85 7.11
CA ALA A 60 5.33 -17.82 6.14
C ALA A 60 6.70 -18.41 6.50
N GLY A 61 7.65 -17.56 6.91
CA GLY A 61 8.98 -17.99 7.36
C GLY A 61 8.93 -18.89 8.59
N ILE A 62 8.09 -18.55 9.58
CA ILE A 62 7.88 -19.37 10.78
C ILE A 62 7.28 -20.71 10.45
N ARG A 63 6.22 -20.75 9.62
CA ARG A 63 5.61 -22.02 9.17
C ARG A 63 6.62 -22.91 8.44
N TRP A 64 7.47 -22.31 7.60
CA TRP A 64 8.54 -23.05 6.94
C TRP A 64 9.56 -23.60 7.95
N ALA A 65 10.01 -22.78 8.91
CA ALA A 65 10.97 -23.17 9.93
C ALA A 65 10.43 -24.20 10.93
N GLN A 66 9.11 -24.23 11.14
CA GLN A 66 8.44 -25.12 12.09
C GLN A 66 8.73 -26.60 11.84
N GLY A 67 8.94 -26.99 10.57
CA GLY A 67 9.29 -28.37 10.22
C GLY A 67 10.64 -28.86 10.77
N ASN A 68 11.50 -27.93 11.21
CA ASN A 68 12.83 -28.22 11.76
C ASN A 68 13.00 -27.73 13.21
N ALA A 69 11.91 -27.31 13.86
CA ALA A 69 11.98 -26.71 15.19
C ALA A 69 11.68 -27.75 16.29
N ASP A 70 12.53 -27.80 17.32
CA ASP A 70 12.32 -28.65 18.51
C ASP A 70 11.13 -28.19 19.38
N ARG A 71 10.64 -26.97 19.14
CA ARG A 71 9.51 -26.36 19.85
C ARG A 71 8.65 -25.53 18.89
N PRO A 72 7.37 -25.29 19.22
CA PRO A 72 6.53 -24.37 18.45
C PRO A 72 7.18 -22.99 18.36
N LEU A 73 7.28 -22.47 17.15
CA LEU A 73 7.69 -21.11 16.85
C LEU A 73 6.43 -20.25 16.72
N ALA A 74 6.45 -19.08 17.34
CA ALA A 74 5.37 -18.11 17.27
C ALA A 74 5.86 -16.83 16.60
N ASN A 75 4.97 -16.12 15.91
CA ASN A 75 5.30 -14.83 15.33
C ASN A 75 5.33 -13.78 16.44
N PRO A 76 6.49 -13.13 16.69
CA PRO A 76 6.60 -12.12 17.74
C PRO A 76 5.81 -10.84 17.45
N TYR A 77 5.31 -10.68 16.23
CA TYR A 77 4.47 -9.56 15.82
C TYR A 77 2.97 -9.90 15.82
N ASP A 78 2.61 -11.09 16.33
CA ASP A 78 1.22 -11.50 16.50
C ASP A 78 0.66 -10.91 17.79
N THR A 79 0.07 -9.71 17.68
CA THR A 79 -0.47 -8.96 18.82
C THR A 79 -1.78 -9.53 19.38
N ASP A 80 -2.35 -10.56 18.77
CA ASP A 80 -3.58 -11.23 19.25
C ASP A 80 -3.33 -12.15 20.47
N THR A 81 -2.08 -12.25 20.95
CA THR A 81 -1.71 -13.19 22.02
C THR A 81 -1.72 -12.58 23.44
N GLU A 82 -1.98 -11.27 23.62
CA GLU A 82 -1.84 -10.60 24.93
C GLU A 82 -3.09 -9.85 25.47
N GLU A 83 -4.30 -10.04 24.92
CA GLU A 83 -5.54 -9.47 25.48
C GLU A 83 -6.53 -10.53 26.03
N SER A 84 -6.02 -11.56 26.71
CA SER A 84 -6.88 -12.48 27.49
C SER A 84 -6.19 -12.91 28.78
N CYS A 85 -6.21 -12.04 29.78
CA CYS A 85 -5.99 -12.35 31.20
C CYS A 85 -6.88 -11.44 32.06
#